data_AF-A0A4R6BSD7-F1
#
_entry.id   AF-A0A4R6BSD7-F1
#
_cell.length_a   1.000
_cell.length_b   1.000
_cell.length_c   1.000
_cell.angle_alpha   90.00
_cell.angle_beta   90.00
_cell.angle_gamma   90.00
#
_symmetry.space_group_name_H-M   'P 1'
#
loop_
_entity.id
_entity.type
_entity.pdbx_description
1 polymer ?
#
loop_
_entity_poly.entity_id
_entity_poly.type
_entity_poly.pdbx_seq_one_letter_code
_entity_poly.pdbx_strand_id
1 'polypeptide(L)' 'MKNIDQLMNDYFLFLKNKSSINYLNEVVEIETPFRNHINDYIRIYVEPLENNQFRLSDDGQTLNELEM' A
#
# COMPACT_ATOMS: atom_id res chain seq x y z
N MET A 1 16.30 23.69 -10.10
CA MET A 1 15.78 23.21 -8.81
C MET A 1 14.37 22.71 -9.04
N LYS A 2 14.01 21.51 -8.56
CA LYS A 2 12.63 21.03 -8.71
C LYS A 2 11.71 21.78 -7.74
N ASN A 3 10.49 22.11 -8.15
CA ASN A 3 9.47 22.68 -7.25
C ASN A 3 8.77 21.56 -6.46
N ILE A 4 7.92 21.92 -5.50
CA ILE A 4 7.24 20.94 -4.63
C ILE A 4 6.34 20.00 -5.44
N ASP A 5 5.62 20.50 -6.44
CA ASP A 5 4.74 19.69 -7.28
C ASP A 5 5.52 18.64 -8.09
N GLN A 6 6.68 19.01 -8.61
CA GLN A 6 7.58 18.09 -9.31
C GLN A 6 8.09 17.00 -8.38
N LEU A 7 8.49 17.37 -7.15
CA LEU A 7 8.94 16.40 -6.14
C LEU A 7 7.81 15.43 -5.77
N MET A 8 6.58 15.93 -5.59
CA MET A 8 5.42 15.09 -5.31
C MET A 8 5.09 14.15 -6.46
N ASN A 9 5.13 14.64 -7.71
CA ASN A 9 4.90 13.82 -8.89
C ASN A 9 5.96 12.71 -9.04
N ASP A 10 7.23 13.05 -8.83
CA ASP A 10 8.32 12.06 -8.84
C ASP A 10 8.12 11.00 -7.75
N TYR A 11 7.70 11.41 -6.56
CA TYR A 11 7.41 10.50 -5.45
C TYR A 11 6.24 9.55 -5.76
N PHE A 12 5.14 10.05 -6.30
CA PHE A 12 4.01 9.19 -6.70
C PHE A 12 4.37 8.27 -7.87
N LEU A 13 5.19 8.74 -8.81
CA LEU A 13 5.69 7.91 -9.90
C LEU A 13 6.61 6.80 -9.37
N PHE A 14 7.51 7.12 -8.43
CA PHE A 14 8.31 6.13 -7.74
C PHE A 14 7.44 5.10 -7.03
N LEU A 15 6.45 5.55 -6.25
CA LEU A 15 5.55 4.67 -5.51
C LEU A 15 4.81 3.71 -6.46
N LYS A 16 4.19 4.25 -7.52
CA LYS A 16 3.49 3.44 -8.53
C LYS A 16 4.40 2.43 -9.24
N ASN A 17 5.63 2.83 -9.59
CA ASN A 17 6.56 1.97 -10.32
C ASN A 17 7.22 0.90 -9.45
N LYS A 18 7.23 1.10 -8.13
CA LYS A 18 7.87 0.18 -7.18
C LYS A 18 6.88 -0.65 -6.37
N SER A 19 5.60 -0.30 -6.40
CA SER A 19 4.53 -1.18 -5.93
C SER A 19 4.22 -2.28 -6.93
N SER A 20 3.73 -3.41 -6.42
CA SER A 20 3.14 -4.48 -7.23
C SER A 20 1.67 -4.71 -6.84
N ILE A 21 0.89 -5.23 -7.78
CA ILE A 21 -0.53 -5.53 -7.59
C ILE A 21 -0.71 -7.03 -7.79
N ASN A 22 -1.26 -7.69 -6.77
CA ASN A 22 -1.62 -9.10 -6.80
C ASN A 22 -3.14 -9.24 -6.63
N TYR A 23 -3.75 -10.15 -7.39
CA TYR A 23 -5.18 -10.42 -7.29
C TYR A 23 -5.40 -11.70 -6.49
N LEU A 24 -6.05 -11.59 -5.34
CA LEU A 24 -6.31 -12.67 -4.39
C LEU A 24 -7.83 -12.88 -4.29
N ASN A 25 -8.38 -13.65 -5.24
CA ASN A 25 -9.83 -13.84 -5.38
C ASN A 25 -10.56 -12.49 -5.50
N GLU A 26 -11.41 -12.16 -4.52
CA GLU A 26 -12.21 -10.93 -4.45
C GLU A 26 -11.43 -9.73 -3.88
N VAL A 27 -10.21 -9.95 -3.36
CA VAL A 27 -9.38 -8.91 -2.74
C VAL A 27 -8.18 -8.62 -3.64
N VAL A 28 -7.81 -7.35 -3.74
CA VAL A 28 -6.57 -6.94 -4.40
C VAL A 28 -5.54 -6.61 -3.34
N GLU A 29 -4.34 -7.15 -3.46
CA GLU A 29 -3.20 -6.81 -2.62
C GLU A 29 -2.28 -5.85 -3.37
N ILE A 30 -1.91 -4.77 -2.70
CA ILE A 30 -0.92 -3.80 -3.15
C ILE A 30 0.31 -3.96 -2.25
N GLU A 31 1.38 -4.56 -2.77
CA GLU A 31 2.68 -4.56 -2.10
C GLU A 31 3.36 -3.21 -2.32
N THR A 32 3.76 -2.54 -1.25
CA THR A 32 4.44 -1.24 -1.31
C THR A 32 5.96 -1.40 -1.34
N PRO A 33 6.74 -0.39 -1.79
CA PRO A 33 8.20 -0.44 -1.71
C PRO A 33 8.76 -0.33 -0.29
N PHE A 34 7.91 -0.14 0.72
CA PHE A 34 8.32 0.05 2.10
C PHE A 34 8.37 -1.27 2.84
N ARG A 35 9.26 -1.35 3.82
CA ARG A 35 9.42 -2.53 4.66
C ARG A 35 9.22 -2.18 6.12
N ASN A 36 8.67 -3.11 6.89
CA ASN A 36 8.53 -3.00 8.33
C ASN A 36 9.86 -3.35 9.05
N HIS A 37 9.82 -3.38 10.38
CA HIS A 37 10.98 -3.58 11.23
C HIS A 37 11.61 -4.99 11.11
N ILE A 38 10.86 -5.99 10.63
CA ILE A 38 11.35 -7.34 10.31
C ILE A 38 11.72 -7.51 8.82
N ASN A 39 11.81 -6.41 8.07
CA ASN A 39 12.21 -6.37 6.68
C ASN A 39 11.22 -7.07 5.71
N ASP A 40 9.95 -7.23 6.10
CA ASP A 40 8.87 -7.64 5.20
C ASP A 40 8.20 -6.41 4.55
N TYR A 41 7.63 -6.58 3.37
CA TYR A 41 6.96 -5.50 2.66
C TYR A 41 5.64 -5.12 3.32
N ILE A 42 5.39 -3.82 3.44
CA ILE A 42 4.09 -3.30 3.87
C ILE A 42 3.10 -3.50 2.74
N ARG A 43 1.98 -4.16 3.03
CA ARG A 43 0.91 -4.48 2.06
C ARG A 43 -0.38 -3.74 2.41
N ILE A 44 -1.12 -3.36 1.39
CA ILE A 44 -2.46 -2.79 1.52
C ILE A 44 -3.43 -3.70 0.77
N TYR A 45 -4.43 -4.19 1.47
CA TYR A 45 -5.52 -4.97 0.92
C TYR A 45 -6.68 -4.05 0.55
N VAL A 46 -7.20 -4.25 -0.66
CA VAL A 46 -8.33 -3.53 -1.22
C VAL A 46 -9.46 -4.53 -1.44
N GLU A 47 -10.51 -4.39 -0.64
CA GLU A 47 -11.73 -5.17 -0.76
C GLU A 47 -12.82 -4.30 -1.41
N PRO A 48 -13.36 -4.68 -2.58
CA PRO A 48 -14.51 -4.00 -3.15
C PRO A 48 -15.74 -4.27 -2.29
N LEU A 49 -16.49 -3.20 -2.01
CA LEU A 49 -17.75 -3.24 -1.29
C LEU A 49 -18.90 -2.85 -2.23
N GLU A 50 -20.13 -2.93 -1.72
CA GLU A 50 -21.30 -2.41 -2.42
C GLU A 50 -21.18 -0.88 -2.69
N ASN A 51 -21.97 -0.38 -3.64
CA ASN A 51 -22.06 1.06 -3.97
C ASN A 51 -20.73 1.71 -4.41
N ASN A 52 -19.87 0.98 -5.12
CA ASN A 52 -18.56 1.45 -5.59
C ASN A 52 -17.64 1.94 -4.46
N GLN A 53 -17.79 1.37 -3.27
CA GLN A 53 -16.89 1.64 -2.15
C GLN A 53 -15.77 0.61 -2.10
N PHE A 54 -14.65 0.98 -1.48
CA PHE A 54 -13.52 0.10 -1.26
C PHE A 54 -13.12 0.19 0.21
N ARG A 55 -12.87 -0.97 0.83
CA ARG A 55 -12.20 -1.04 2.13
C ARG A 55 -10.70 -1.19 1.89
N LEU A 56 -9.92 -0.35 2.55
CA LEU A 56 -8.48 -0.49 2.65
C LEU A 56 -8.14 -1.07 4.02
N SER A 57 -7.27 -2.07 4.05
CA SER A 57 -6.81 -2.74 5.27
C SER A 57 -5.34 -3.10 5.15
N ASP A 58 -4.62 -3.13 6.26
CA ASP A 58 -3.29 -3.72 6.37
C ASP A 58 -3.35 -5.13 7.00
N ASP A 59 -4.55 -5.71 7.08
CA ASP A 59 -4.83 -7.00 7.74
C ASP A 59 -4.43 -7.04 9.23
N GLY A 60 -4.48 -5.89 9.90
CA GLY A 60 -4.18 -5.78 11.33
C GLY A 60 -2.68 -5.79 11.65
N GLN A 61 -1.79 -5.76 10.65
CA GLN A 61 -0.35 -5.77 10.84
C GLN A 61 0.12 -4.66 11.80
N THR A 62 -0.36 -3.43 11.64
CA THR A 62 0.04 -2.32 12.51
C THR A 62 -0.29 -2.57 13.99
N LEU A 63 -1.47 -3.14 14.29
CA LEU A 63 -1.86 -3.43 15.67
C LEU A 63 -1.07 -4.62 16.23
N ASN A 64 -0.90 -5.67 15.43
CA ASN A 64 -0.11 -6.84 15.81
C ASN A 64 1.34 -6.45 16.14
N GLU A 65 1.95 -5.54 15.38
CA GLU A 65 3.31 -5.03 15.65
C GLU A 65 3.41 -4.24 16.97
N LEU A 66 2.33 -3.61 17.44
CA LEU A 66 2.32 -2.89 18.72
C LEU A 66 2.16 -3.80 19.94
N GLU A 67 1.60 -5.00 19.76
CA GLU A 67 1.39 -5.98 20.83
C GLU A 67 2.63 -6.85 21.12
N MET A 68 3.62 -6.82 20.23
CA MET A 68 4.89 -7.56 20.33
C MET A 68 5.92 -6.88 21.25
#